data_AF-A0A945E1N3-F1
#
_entry.id   AF-A0A945E1N3-F1
#
_cell.length_a   1.000
_cell.length_b   1.000
_cell.length_c   1.000
_cell.angle_alpha   90.00
_cell.angle_beta   90.00
_cell.angle_gamma   90.00
#
_symmetry.space_group_name_H-M   'P 1'
#
loop_
_entity.id
_entity.type
_entity.pdbx_description
1 polymer ?
#
loop_
_entity_poly.entity_id
_entity_poly.type
_entity_poly.pdbx_seq_one_letter_code
_entity_poly.pdbx_strand_id
1 'polypeptide(L)'
;MGDVTEKQSNQVKVIRVIDGDTFEIEGGQKVRLIGVDAPESVHPKKPVECYGEISSKVLKQLLEEKTVILEKDVSDTDRYGRLLRYVFLDGVNINQYLVKEGFAYASSYPPDISQQDLLTVLQAEARVLNKGLWGECETNDLEELNELIKDTLF
;
A
#
# COMPACT_ATOMS: atom_id res chain seq x y z
N MET A 1 24.32 -4.65 32.53
CA MET A 1 23.98 -3.68 31.48
C MET A 1 23.97 -4.44 30.17
N GLY A 2 22.81 -4.76 29.62
CA GLY A 2 22.70 -5.39 28.31
C GLY A 2 22.63 -4.31 27.24
N ASP A 3 23.45 -4.46 26.20
CA ASP A 3 23.40 -3.65 24.99
C ASP A 3 22.00 -3.69 24.39
N VAL A 4 21.34 -2.53 24.36
CA VAL A 4 20.16 -2.33 23.52
C VAL A 4 20.72 -1.94 22.16
N THR A 5 20.80 -2.90 21.24
CA THR A 5 21.07 -2.61 19.83
C THR A 5 19.99 -1.66 19.31
N GLU A 6 20.34 -0.39 19.10
CA GLU A 6 19.55 0.56 18.34
C GLU A 6 19.30 -0.03 16.95
N LYS A 7 18.09 -0.57 16.75
CA LYS A 7 17.56 -0.86 15.42
C LYS A 7 17.48 0.51 14.74
N GLN A 8 18.40 0.81 13.81
CA GLN A 8 18.35 2.04 13.00
C GLN A 8 16.91 2.21 12.52
N SER A 9 16.25 3.29 12.95
CA SER A 9 14.91 3.60 12.51
C SER A 9 15.00 3.97 11.02
N ASN A 10 14.57 3.06 10.13
CA ASN A 10 14.34 3.36 8.71
C ASN A 10 13.10 4.25 8.53
N GLN A 11 12.98 5.28 9.37
CA GLN A 11 11.93 6.28 9.29
C GLN A 11 12.28 7.28 8.20
N VAL A 12 11.35 7.47 7.27
CA VAL A 12 11.52 8.41 6.16
C VAL A 12 10.23 9.19 5.97
N LYS A 13 10.34 10.46 5.59
CA LYS A 13 9.17 11.25 5.22
C LYS A 13 8.72 10.92 3.80
N VAL A 14 7.41 10.67 3.64
CA VAL A 14 6.77 10.59 2.32
C VAL A 14 6.44 12.00 1.84
N ILE A 15 6.88 12.33 0.62
CA ILE A 15 6.72 13.68 0.04
C ILE A 15 5.65 13.73 -1.04
N ARG A 16 5.34 12.60 -1.68
CA ARG A 16 4.33 12.52 -2.74
C ARG A 16 3.87 11.10 -2.97
N VAL A 17 2.57 10.89 -3.11
CA VAL A 17 2.03 9.62 -3.63
C VAL A 17 1.85 9.72 -5.15
N ILE A 18 2.33 8.71 -5.88
CA ILE A 18 2.34 8.69 -7.36
C ILE A 18 1.08 7.99 -7.89
N ASP A 19 0.79 6.81 -7.36
CA ASP A 19 -0.38 5.98 -7.68
C ASP A 19 -0.76 5.11 -6.46
N GLY A 20 -1.61 4.10 -6.62
CA GLY A 20 -2.14 3.30 -5.50
C GLY A 20 -1.16 2.33 -4.84
N ASP A 21 0.08 2.24 -5.32
CA ASP A 21 1.10 1.35 -4.74
C ASP A 21 2.54 1.88 -4.84
N THR A 22 2.72 3.09 -5.38
CA THR A 22 4.01 3.75 -5.54
C THR A 22 3.97 5.17 -4.94
N PHE A 23 4.99 5.52 -4.17
CA PHE A 23 5.18 6.87 -3.61
C PHE A 23 6.65 7.29 -3.66
N GLU A 24 6.90 8.56 -3.37
CA GLU A 24 8.22 9.18 -3.31
C GLU A 24 8.49 9.64 -1.88
N ILE A 25 9.72 9.40 -1.43
CA ILE A 25 10.21 9.80 -0.10
C ILE A 25 11.17 10.98 -0.22
N GLU A 26 11.47 11.60 0.93
CA GLU A 26 12.54 12.58 1.01
C GLU A 26 13.85 12.04 0.39
N GLY A 27 14.53 12.87 -0.37
CA GLY A 27 15.66 12.44 -1.22
C GLY A 27 15.28 11.97 -2.62
N GLY A 28 13.98 11.93 -2.96
CA GLY A 28 13.48 11.72 -4.33
C GLY A 28 13.45 10.26 -4.78
N GLN A 29 13.73 9.31 -3.87
CA GLN A 29 13.64 7.88 -4.15
C GLN A 29 12.18 7.46 -4.23
N LYS A 30 11.87 6.60 -5.19
CA LYS A 30 10.54 6.00 -5.32
C LYS A 30 10.49 4.69 -4.57
N VAL A 31 9.37 4.41 -3.92
CA VAL A 31 9.09 3.17 -3.20
C VAL A 31 7.87 2.52 -3.85
N ARG A 32 7.97 1.23 -4.17
CA ARG A 32 6.87 0.37 -4.63
C ARG A 32 6.56 -0.63 -3.53
N LEU A 33 5.27 -0.75 -3.20
CA LEU A 33 4.78 -1.69 -2.20
C LEU A 33 4.97 -3.14 -2.68
N ILE A 34 5.64 -3.96 -1.86
CA ILE A 34 5.77 -5.40 -2.09
C ILE A 34 4.41 -6.07 -1.89
N GLY A 35 4.07 -7.02 -2.76
CA GLY A 35 2.87 -7.85 -2.60
C GLY A 35 1.56 -7.18 -3.01
N VAL A 36 1.62 -5.90 -3.43
CA VAL A 36 0.46 -5.05 -3.70
C VAL A 36 0.46 -4.60 -5.15
N ASP A 37 -0.71 -4.67 -5.79
CA ASP A 37 -0.96 -4.11 -7.11
C ASP A 37 -2.25 -3.29 -7.10
N ALA A 38 -2.13 -1.99 -7.36
CA ALA A 38 -3.29 -1.12 -7.43
C ALA A 38 -4.12 -1.40 -8.70
N PRO A 39 -5.46 -1.24 -8.64
CA PRO A 39 -6.29 -1.36 -9.83
C PRO A 39 -5.89 -0.34 -10.90
N GLU A 40 -5.86 -0.77 -12.15
CA GLU A 40 -5.40 0.06 -13.24
C GLU A 40 -6.36 1.22 -13.51
N SER A 41 -5.88 2.46 -13.40
CA SER A 41 -6.70 3.67 -13.57
C SER A 41 -6.52 4.39 -14.91
N VAL A 42 -5.42 4.13 -15.65
CA VAL A 42 -5.03 4.98 -16.80
C VAL A 42 -4.45 4.21 -17.99
N HIS A 43 -4.74 2.91 -18.15
CA HIS A 43 -4.21 2.16 -19.29
C HIS A 43 -5.04 2.35 -20.56
N PRO A 44 -4.45 2.80 -21.68
CA PRO A 44 -5.17 3.06 -22.94
C PRO A 44 -5.72 1.81 -23.65
N LYS A 45 -5.56 0.62 -23.05
CA LYS A 45 -5.90 -0.69 -23.62
C LYS A 45 -6.62 -1.62 -22.64
N LYS A 46 -6.76 -1.24 -21.37
CA LYS A 46 -7.53 -1.99 -20.39
C LYS A 46 -8.73 -1.14 -19.98
N PRO A 47 -9.88 -1.75 -19.65
CA PRO A 47 -10.93 -0.99 -19.00
C PRO A 47 -10.35 -0.37 -17.72
N VAL A 48 -10.71 0.89 -17.45
CA VAL A 48 -10.43 1.51 -16.14
C VAL A 48 -11.03 0.59 -15.10
N GLU A 49 -10.18 0.06 -14.24
CA GLU A 49 -10.64 -0.80 -13.17
C GLU A 49 -11.33 0.08 -12.13
N CYS A 50 -12.53 -0.36 -11.75
CA CYS A 50 -13.25 0.19 -10.61
C CYS A 50 -12.27 0.29 -9.42
N TYR A 51 -12.32 1.40 -8.69
CA TYR A 51 -11.41 1.73 -7.56
C TYR A 51 -9.97 2.16 -7.88
N GLY A 52 -9.52 2.26 -9.15
CA GLY A 52 -8.17 2.73 -9.45
C GLY A 52 -7.86 4.15 -8.91
N GLU A 53 -8.78 5.10 -9.08
CA GLU A 53 -8.66 6.44 -8.48
C GLU A 53 -8.73 6.42 -6.95
N ILE A 54 -9.56 5.53 -6.39
CA ILE A 54 -9.77 5.41 -4.94
C ILE A 54 -8.50 4.88 -4.28
N SER A 55 -7.87 3.86 -4.86
CA SER A 55 -6.60 3.29 -4.37
C SER A 55 -5.52 4.35 -4.20
N SER A 56 -5.34 5.21 -5.22
CA SER A 56 -4.38 6.32 -5.15
C SER A 56 -4.77 7.37 -4.11
N LYS A 57 -6.05 7.74 -4.00
CA LYS A 57 -6.55 8.68 -2.97
C LYS A 57 -6.33 8.14 -1.55
N VAL A 58 -6.63 6.86 -1.32
CA VAL A 58 -6.41 6.19 -0.03
C VAL A 58 -4.94 6.23 0.33
N LEU A 59 -4.05 5.79 -0.57
CA LEU A 59 -2.62 5.77 -0.28
C LEU A 59 -2.10 7.19 0.00
N LYS A 60 -2.58 8.18 -0.75
CA LYS A 60 -2.28 9.60 -0.53
C LYS A 60 -2.70 10.07 0.86
N GLN A 61 -3.92 9.78 1.28
CA GLN A 61 -4.42 10.18 2.60
C GLN A 61 -3.70 9.48 3.75
N LEU A 62 -3.32 8.21 3.55
CA LEU A 62 -2.57 7.46 4.55
C LEU A 62 -1.14 7.97 4.68
N LEU A 63 -0.46 8.24 3.56
CA LEU A 63 1.00 8.39 3.58
C LEU A 63 1.52 9.78 3.30
N GLU A 64 0.84 10.61 2.50
CA GLU A 64 1.43 11.88 2.07
C GLU A 64 1.71 12.79 3.28
N GLU A 65 2.91 13.37 3.30
CA GLU A 65 3.45 14.18 4.41
C GLU A 65 3.62 13.44 5.75
N LYS A 66 3.42 12.11 5.80
CA LYS A 66 3.66 11.27 6.98
C LYS A 66 5.08 10.70 7.01
N THR A 67 5.51 10.27 8.19
CA THR A 67 6.77 9.53 8.38
C THR A 67 6.46 8.04 8.51
N VAL A 68 7.11 7.22 7.69
CA VAL A 68 6.88 5.76 7.64
C VAL A 68 8.16 5.00 7.90
N ILE A 69 8.04 3.76 8.36
CA ILE A 69 9.15 2.81 8.44
C ILE A 69 9.16 1.96 7.18
N LEU A 70 10.35 1.84 6.56
CA LEU A 70 10.57 1.01 5.39
C LEU A 70 11.31 -0.29 5.75
N GLU A 71 10.70 -1.43 5.44
CA GLU A 71 11.32 -2.74 5.57
C GLU A 71 11.44 -3.40 4.20
N LYS A 72 12.65 -3.81 3.81
CA LYS A 72 12.86 -4.59 2.59
C LYS A 72 12.59 -6.07 2.85
N ASP A 73 12.31 -6.81 1.79
CA ASP A 73 12.38 -8.28 1.81
C ASP A 73 13.76 -8.74 1.29
N VAL A 74 13.81 -9.43 0.14
CA VAL A 74 15.05 -9.96 -0.43
C VAL A 74 15.69 -8.93 -1.36
N SER A 75 14.90 -8.41 -2.30
CA SER A 75 15.34 -7.44 -3.30
C SER A 75 15.34 -6.03 -2.71
N ASP A 76 16.33 -5.22 -3.08
CA ASP A 76 16.35 -3.82 -2.67
C ASP A 76 15.54 -2.94 -3.62
N THR A 77 15.74 -3.12 -4.93
CA THR A 77 15.09 -2.35 -5.99
C THR A 77 14.54 -3.22 -7.10
N ASP A 78 13.56 -2.71 -7.82
CA ASP A 78 13.11 -3.29 -9.08
C ASP A 78 13.96 -2.81 -10.28
N ARG A 79 13.63 -3.32 -11.48
CA ARG A 79 14.31 -2.96 -12.74
C ARG A 79 14.20 -1.48 -13.12
N TYR A 80 13.32 -0.72 -12.49
CA TYR A 80 13.12 0.72 -12.72
C TYR A 80 13.79 1.57 -11.64
N GLY A 81 14.50 0.95 -10.69
CA GLY A 81 15.18 1.64 -9.60
C GLY A 81 14.27 2.07 -8.46
N ARG A 82 13.03 1.55 -8.37
CA ARG A 82 12.14 1.79 -7.23
C ARG A 82 12.54 0.87 -6.09
N LEU A 83 12.63 1.41 -4.88
CA LEU A 83 12.82 0.61 -3.67
C LEU A 83 11.61 -0.31 -3.46
N LEU A 84 11.86 -1.58 -3.18
CA LEU A 84 10.82 -2.57 -2.87
C LEU A 84 10.67 -2.67 -1.36
N ARG A 85 9.51 -2.28 -0.82
CA ARG A 85 9.30 -2.23 0.65
C ARG A 85 7.94 -2.74 1.10
N TYR A 86 7.94 -3.33 2.29
CA TYR A 86 6.83 -3.27 3.23
C TYR A 86 6.90 -1.95 4.00
N VAL A 87 5.76 -1.30 4.16
CA VAL A 87 5.66 0.06 4.70
C VAL A 87 4.81 0.06 5.94
N PHE A 88 5.32 0.66 7.00
CA PHE A 88 4.63 0.76 8.27
C PHE A 88 4.40 2.21 8.67
N LEU A 89 3.16 2.55 9.03
CA LEU A 89 2.78 3.83 9.61
C LEU A 89 2.22 3.55 11.00
N ASP A 90 2.83 4.12 12.04
CA ASP A 90 2.39 3.95 13.44
C ASP A 90 2.16 2.48 13.85
N GLY A 91 2.99 1.57 13.32
CA GLY A 91 2.92 0.12 13.59
C GLY A 91 1.96 -0.66 12.68
N VAL A 92 1.18 0.01 11.84
CA VAL A 92 0.27 -0.61 10.87
C VAL A 92 1.01 -0.91 9.57
N ASN A 93 0.93 -2.15 9.08
CA ASN A 93 1.45 -2.53 7.77
C ASN A 93 0.49 -2.07 6.66
N ILE A 94 0.91 -1.06 5.90
CA ILE A 94 0.10 -0.45 4.85
C ILE A 94 -0.17 -1.41 3.70
N ASN A 95 0.80 -2.27 3.35
CA ASN A 95 0.62 -3.27 2.30
C ASN A 95 -0.54 -4.21 2.62
N GLN A 96 -0.59 -4.68 3.87
CA GLN A 96 -1.67 -5.54 4.35
C GLN A 96 -3.01 -4.79 4.44
N TYR A 97 -3.00 -3.56 4.93
CA TYR A 97 -4.20 -2.73 5.03
C TYR A 97 -4.87 -2.54 3.68
N LEU A 98 -4.12 -2.16 2.65
CA LEU A 98 -4.66 -1.93 1.31
C LEU A 98 -5.35 -3.18 0.74
N VAL A 99 -4.76 -4.35 0.94
CA VAL A 99 -5.34 -5.62 0.47
C VAL A 99 -6.56 -6.03 1.30
N LYS A 100 -6.48 -5.89 2.62
CA LYS A 100 -7.56 -6.23 3.56
C LYS A 100 -8.82 -5.39 3.33
N GLU A 101 -8.65 -4.10 3.04
CA GLU A 101 -9.77 -3.19 2.79
C GLU A 101 -10.20 -3.16 1.31
N GLY A 102 -9.59 -3.98 0.46
CA GLY A 102 -9.97 -4.08 -0.95
C GLY A 102 -9.58 -2.85 -1.78
N PHE A 103 -8.57 -2.11 -1.37
CA PHE A 103 -8.01 -0.98 -2.14
C PHE A 103 -6.93 -1.42 -3.14
N ALA A 104 -6.44 -2.65 -3.03
CA ALA A 104 -5.46 -3.23 -3.94
C ALA A 104 -5.56 -4.75 -4.00
N TYR A 105 -4.98 -5.33 -5.04
CA TYR A 105 -4.84 -6.77 -5.20
C TYR A 105 -3.59 -7.29 -4.49
N ALA A 106 -3.67 -8.52 -3.97
CA ALA A 106 -2.50 -9.30 -3.58
C ALA A 106 -1.80 -9.82 -4.84
N SER A 107 -0.52 -9.48 -5.04
CA SER A 107 0.23 -9.85 -6.24
C SER A 107 1.65 -10.33 -5.90
N SER A 108 2.00 -11.53 -6.38
CA SER A 108 3.23 -12.23 -5.99
C SER A 108 4.36 -12.01 -7.00
N TYR A 109 5.52 -11.55 -6.51
CA TYR A 109 6.72 -11.34 -7.31
C TYR A 109 7.95 -11.91 -6.59
N PRO A 110 8.35 -13.17 -6.85
CA PRO A 110 9.55 -13.75 -6.26
C PRO A 110 10.82 -12.95 -6.61
N PRO A 111 11.78 -12.82 -5.68
CA PRO A 111 11.85 -13.50 -4.39
C PRO A 111 11.10 -12.83 -3.23
N ASP A 112 10.44 -11.68 -3.45
CA ASP A 112 9.84 -10.84 -2.40
C ASP A 112 8.42 -11.30 -2.02
N ILE A 113 8.33 -12.45 -1.35
CA ILE A 113 7.06 -13.14 -1.06
C ILE A 113 6.85 -13.48 0.42
N SER A 114 7.65 -12.92 1.34
CA SER A 114 7.59 -13.27 2.78
C SER A 114 6.20 -13.05 3.42
N GLN A 115 5.40 -12.11 2.92
CA GLN A 115 4.03 -11.86 3.40
C GLN A 115 2.93 -12.34 2.43
N GLN A 116 3.27 -13.04 1.36
CA GLN A 116 2.32 -13.35 0.27
C GLN A 116 1.14 -14.22 0.73
N ASP A 117 1.38 -15.20 1.60
CA ASP A 117 0.33 -16.06 2.13
C ASP A 117 -0.71 -15.26 2.93
N LEU A 118 -0.24 -14.34 3.76
CA LEU A 118 -1.11 -13.45 4.54
C LEU A 118 -1.90 -12.51 3.64
N LEU A 119 -1.26 -11.87 2.65
CA LEU A 119 -1.95 -11.02 1.68
C LEU A 119 -3.04 -11.79 0.91
N THR A 120 -2.78 -13.06 0.59
CA THR A 120 -3.76 -13.92 -0.07
C THR A 120 -4.99 -14.18 0.81
N VAL A 121 -4.78 -14.41 2.11
CA VAL A 121 -5.87 -14.57 3.09
C VAL A 121 -6.66 -13.27 3.25
N LEU A 122 -5.99 -12.13 3.40
CA LEU A 122 -6.63 -10.82 3.55
C LEU A 122 -7.47 -10.45 2.32
N GLN A 123 -6.98 -10.78 1.12
CA GLN A 123 -7.77 -10.58 -0.10
C GLN A 123 -9.02 -11.48 -0.12
N ALA A 124 -8.90 -12.73 0.33
CA ALA A 124 -10.05 -13.63 0.41
C ALA A 124 -11.10 -13.11 1.41
N GLU A 125 -10.66 -12.55 2.54
CA GLU A 125 -11.54 -11.87 3.51
C GLU A 125 -12.23 -10.65 2.87
N ALA A 126 -11.48 -9.78 2.21
CA ALA A 126 -12.01 -8.60 1.52
C ALA A 126 -13.10 -8.98 0.49
N ARG A 127 -12.91 -10.09 -0.23
CA ARG A 127 -13.91 -10.64 -1.17
C ARG A 127 -15.17 -11.13 -0.48
N VAL A 128 -15.04 -11.91 0.60
CA VAL A 128 -16.20 -12.44 1.34
C VAL A 128 -17.02 -11.31 1.95
N LEU A 129 -16.35 -10.23 2.37
CA LEU A 129 -16.98 -9.05 2.97
C LEU A 129 -17.39 -7.98 1.96
N ASN A 130 -17.20 -8.20 0.66
CA ASN A 130 -17.49 -7.22 -0.42
C ASN A 130 -16.85 -5.83 -0.17
N LYS A 131 -15.61 -5.82 0.34
CA LYS A 131 -14.89 -4.57 0.64
C LYS A 131 -14.26 -3.97 -0.62
N GLY A 132 -14.27 -2.64 -0.70
CA GLY A 132 -13.59 -1.88 -1.74
C GLY A 132 -13.90 -2.39 -3.15
N LEU A 133 -12.86 -2.75 -3.90
CA LEU A 133 -12.96 -3.25 -5.28
C LEU A 133 -13.74 -4.57 -5.43
N TRP A 134 -14.04 -5.28 -4.33
CA TRP A 134 -14.80 -6.53 -4.33
C TRP A 134 -16.30 -6.35 -4.12
N GLY A 135 -16.76 -5.12 -3.83
CA GLY A 135 -18.18 -4.78 -3.68
C GLY A 135 -18.85 -4.29 -4.97
N GLU A 136 -20.02 -3.66 -4.84
CA GLU A 136 -20.72 -3.05 -5.98
C GLU A 136 -20.02 -1.75 -6.42
N CYS A 137 -19.83 -1.60 -7.73
CA CYS A 137 -19.20 -0.43 -8.34
C CYS A 137 -20.15 0.78 -8.44
N GLU A 138 -20.91 1.07 -7.38
CA GLU A 138 -21.71 2.29 -7.28
C GLU A 138 -20.93 3.36 -6.50
N THR A 139 -20.30 4.25 -7.28
CA THR A 139 -19.88 5.62 -6.96
C THR A 139 -19.43 6.00 -5.53
N ASN A 140 -18.14 6.32 -5.40
CA ASN A 140 -17.61 7.65 -5.00
C ASN A 140 -18.19 8.41 -3.79
N ASP A 141 -18.57 7.75 -2.70
CA ASP A 141 -18.70 8.48 -1.42
C ASP A 141 -17.31 8.69 -0.79
N LEU A 142 -16.67 9.79 -1.21
CA LEU A 142 -15.44 10.31 -0.59
C LEU A 142 -15.62 10.55 0.92
N GLU A 143 -16.84 10.81 1.38
CA GLU A 143 -17.16 10.91 2.81
C GLU A 143 -17.03 9.58 3.54
N GLU A 144 -17.57 8.50 2.98
CA GLU A 144 -17.44 7.17 3.57
C GLU A 144 -15.98 6.69 3.58
N LEU A 145 -15.23 7.00 2.50
CA LEU A 145 -13.80 6.74 2.42
C LEU A 145 -13.01 7.52 3.48
N ASN A 146 -13.36 8.79 3.71
CA ASN A 146 -12.74 9.62 4.73
C ASN A 146 -13.04 9.08 6.14
N GLU A 147 -14.26 8.64 6.41
CA GLU A 147 -14.62 8.03 7.71
C GLU A 147 -13.87 6.71 7.92
N LEU A 148 -13.80 5.84 6.91
CA LEU A 148 -13.05 4.57 7.00
C LEU A 148 -11.55 4.81 7.25
N ILE A 149 -10.99 5.84 6.61
CA ILE A 149 -9.60 6.24 6.80
C ILE A 149 -9.40 6.88 8.18
N LYS A 150 -10.33 7.71 8.69
CA LYS A 150 -10.26 8.25 10.05
C LYS A 150 -10.34 7.16 11.12
N ASP A 151 -11.16 6.14 10.94
CA ASP A 151 -11.23 5.01 11.88
C ASP A 151 -9.94 4.16 11.86
N THR A 152 -9.16 4.27 10.77
CA THR A 152 -7.86 3.61 10.62
C THR A 152 -6.69 4.50 11.06
N LEU A 153 -6.79 5.82 10.85
CA LEU A 153 -5.83 6.82 11.27
C LEU A 153 -6.10 7.18 12.73
N PHE A 154 -5.22 6.69 13.61
CA PHE A 154 -5.21 6.96 15.04
C PHE A 154 -5.40 8.44 15.41
#